data_AF-A0AAD9FEE5-F1
#
_entry.id   AF-A0AAD9FEE5-F1
#
_cell.length_a   1.000
_cell.length_b   1.000
_cell.length_c   1.000
_cell.angle_alpha   90.00
_cell.angle_beta   90.00
_cell.angle_gamma   90.00
#
_symmetry.space_group_name_H-M   'P 1'
#
loop_
_entity.id
_entity.type
_entity.pdbx_description
1 polymer ?
#
loop_
_entity_poly.entity_id
_entity_poly.type
_entity_poly.pdbx_seq_one_letter_code
_entity_poly.pdbx_strand_id
1 'polypeptide(L)'
;MLSAKVKAMESKLLVGGKNIVDHTNEQQKMLELKRKEITEQKRREREMQQQMESRDEETLELKETYSSLQQEVDIKTKKLKKLFAKLQAVKAEIHDIQEAHINERQDLEQTQNELTRDLKLKHLIIENFIPLEEKNKIVHRAYFDEEDEYWKTKPITRLEE
;
A
#
# COMPACT_ATOMS: atom_id res chain seq x y z
N MET A 1 -20.83 36.37 -24.82
CA MET A 1 -20.95 36.48 -23.34
C MET A 1 -20.31 35.32 -22.56
N LEU A 2 -20.35 34.07 -23.04
CA LEU A 2 -19.69 32.93 -22.36
C LEU A 2 -18.16 33.07 -22.25
N SER A 3 -17.51 33.49 -23.35
CA SER A 3 -16.05 33.68 -23.41
C SER A 3 -15.53 34.68 -22.37
N ALA A 4 -16.26 35.78 -22.13
CA ALA A 4 -15.91 36.76 -21.10
C ALA A 4 -16.04 36.18 -19.68
N LYS A 5 -17.01 35.28 -19.46
CA LYS A 5 -17.25 34.62 -18.17
C LYS A 5 -16.20 33.55 -17.86
N VAL A 6 -15.72 32.84 -18.89
CA VAL A 6 -14.57 31.92 -18.81
C VAL A 6 -13.29 32.69 -18.51
N LYS A 7 -13.01 33.78 -19.23
CA LYS A 7 -11.84 34.63 -19.00
C LYS A 7 -11.82 35.26 -17.60
N ALA A 8 -12.99 35.61 -17.08
CA ALA A 8 -13.14 36.13 -15.71
C ALA A 8 -12.94 35.05 -14.63
N MET A 9 -13.29 33.79 -14.92
CA MET A 9 -12.97 32.66 -14.03
C MET A 9 -11.49 32.29 -14.07
N GLU A 10 -10.88 32.26 -15.26
CA GLU A 10 -9.43 32.05 -15.42
C GLU A 10 -8.64 33.15 -14.70
N SER A 11 -9.04 34.41 -14.87
CA SER A 11 -8.46 35.55 -14.16
C SER A 11 -8.60 35.43 -12.63
N LYS A 12 -9.71 34.91 -12.11
CA LYS A 12 -9.89 34.72 -10.66
C LYS A 12 -9.08 33.55 -10.08
N LEU A 13 -8.68 32.58 -10.91
CA LEU A 13 -7.74 31.51 -10.52
C LEU A 13 -6.28 31.97 -10.58
N LEU A 14 -5.98 32.94 -11.46
CA LEU A 14 -4.62 33.46 -11.71
C LEU A 14 -4.26 34.71 -10.89
N VAL A 15 -5.23 35.42 -10.30
CA VAL A 15 -5.00 36.64 -9.50
C VAL A 15 -4.94 36.29 -8.01
N GLY A 16 -3.83 35.65 -7.63
CA GLY A 16 -3.42 35.39 -6.25
C GLY A 16 -2.04 34.75 -6.33
N GLY A 17 -0.99 35.51 -6.03
CA GLY A 17 0.41 35.19 -6.38
C GLY A 17 0.95 33.90 -5.76
N LYS A 18 0.69 32.78 -6.42
CA LYS A 18 1.40 31.48 -6.52
C LYS A 18 0.38 30.56 -7.19
N ASN A 19 0.73 29.85 -8.28
CA ASN A 19 -0.22 28.93 -8.91
C ASN A 19 -0.81 28.01 -7.83
N ILE A 20 -2.13 27.89 -7.78
CA ILE A 20 -2.83 27.00 -6.81
C ILE A 20 -2.24 25.57 -6.87
N VAL A 21 -1.79 25.16 -8.05
CA VAL A 21 -1.08 23.89 -8.30
C VAL A 21 0.26 23.82 -7.55
N ASP A 22 1.05 24.90 -7.55
CA ASP A 22 2.35 24.94 -6.85
C ASP A 22 2.16 24.88 -5.33
N HIS A 23 1.14 25.58 -4.80
CA HIS A 23 0.83 25.51 -3.36
C HIS A 23 0.33 24.11 -2.94
N THR A 24 -0.47 23.47 -3.79
CA THR A 24 -0.97 22.10 -3.55
C THR A 24 0.18 21.08 -3.57
N ASN A 25 1.11 21.21 -4.52
CA ASN A 25 2.30 20.37 -4.60
C ASN A 25 3.25 20.59 -3.40
N GLU A 26 3.47 21.85 -2.99
CA GLU A 26 4.26 22.17 -1.79
C GLU A 26 3.63 21.58 -0.52
N GLN A 27 2.31 21.70 -0.36
CA GLN A 27 1.57 21.10 0.76
C GLN A 27 1.64 19.57 0.76
N GLN A 28 1.45 18.92 -0.41
CA GLN A 28 1.58 17.47 -0.54
C GLN A 28 2.98 16.98 -0.18
N LYS A 29 4.02 17.69 -0.65
CA LYS A 29 5.42 17.36 -0.32
C LYS A 29 5.72 17.53 1.16
N MET A 30 5.18 18.57 1.80
CA MET A 30 5.27 18.73 3.27
C MET A 30 4.52 17.63 4.02
N LEU A 31 3.33 17.25 3.57
CA LEU A 31 2.56 16.15 4.18
C LEU A 31 3.31 14.81 4.06
N GLU A 32 3.94 14.55 2.92
CA GLU A 32 4.74 13.34 2.71
C GLU A 32 5.97 13.31 3.64
N LEU A 33 6.68 14.43 3.74
CA LEU A 33 7.81 14.57 4.68
C LEU A 33 7.37 14.34 6.13
N LYS A 34 6.24 14.92 6.54
CA LYS A 34 5.67 14.73 7.87
C LYS A 34 5.26 13.28 8.12
N ARG A 35 4.67 12.60 7.12
CA ARG A 35 4.36 11.17 7.22
C ARG A 35 5.62 10.33 7.40
N LYS A 36 6.69 10.60 6.64
CA LYS A 36 7.98 9.91 6.79
C LYS A 36 8.60 10.15 8.17
N GLU A 37 8.55 11.39 8.66
CA GLU A 37 9.03 11.75 10.01
C GLU A 37 8.26 11.01 11.12
N ILE A 38 6.93 10.93 11.01
CA ILE A 38 6.09 10.18 11.96
C ILE A 38 6.42 8.69 11.93
N THR A 39 6.59 8.10 10.74
CA THR A 39 6.93 6.68 10.61
C THR A 39 8.29 6.38 11.24
N GLU A 40 9.28 7.24 11.03
CA GLU A 40 10.62 7.10 11.63
C GLU A 40 10.60 7.30 13.15
N GLN A 41 9.83 8.26 13.66
CA GLN A 41 9.63 8.41 15.11
C GLN A 41 8.99 7.16 15.71
N LYS A 42 7.93 6.62 15.10
CA LYS A 42 7.29 5.38 15.55
C LYS A 42 8.24 4.19 15.53
N ARG A 43 9.13 4.11 14.52
CA ARG A 43 10.17 3.07 14.45
C ARG A 43 11.15 3.19 15.62
N ARG A 44 11.68 4.39 15.87
CA ARG A 44 12.61 4.65 16.99
C ARG A 44 11.96 4.40 18.35
N GLU A 45 10.70 4.79 18.52
CA GLU A 45 9.95 4.54 19.75
C GLU A 45 9.80 3.04 20.02
N ARG A 46 9.44 2.24 19.00
CA ARG A 46 9.40 0.77 19.11
C ARG A 46 10.77 0.18 19.45
N GLU A 47 11.83 0.64 18.80
CA GLU A 47 13.19 0.16 19.05
C GLU A 47 13.66 0.49 20.48
N MET A 48 13.38 1.69 20.97
CA MET A 48 13.67 2.08 22.36
C MET A 48 12.84 1.25 23.35
N GLN A 49 11.57 1.01 23.06
CA GLN A 49 10.70 0.18 23.89
C GLN A 49 11.22 -1.26 23.97
N GLN A 50 11.61 -1.84 22.84
CA GLN A 50 12.21 -3.19 22.79
C GLN A 50 13.54 -3.27 23.54
N GLN A 51 14.41 -2.26 23.39
CA GLN A 51 15.66 -2.20 24.15
C GLN A 51 15.40 -2.09 25.66
N MET A 52 14.46 -1.25 26.07
CA MET A 52 14.08 -1.10 27.48
C MET A 52 13.58 -2.43 28.06
N GLU A 53 12.69 -3.12 27.34
CA GLU A 53 12.18 -4.43 27.76
C GLU A 53 13.28 -5.48 27.86
N SER A 54 14.24 -5.50 26.94
CA SER A 54 15.39 -6.41 26.96
C SER A 54 16.31 -6.13 28.15
N ARG A 55 16.59 -4.85 28.45
CA ARG A 55 17.44 -4.47 29.58
C ARG A 55 16.78 -4.76 30.93
N ASP A 56 15.47 -4.57 31.02
CA ASP A 56 14.70 -4.95 32.22
C ASP A 56 14.70 -6.46 32.42
N GLU A 57 14.66 -7.25 31.34
CA GLU A 57 14.72 -8.71 31.39
C GLU A 57 16.11 -9.19 31.86
N GLU A 58 17.19 -8.62 31.32
CA GLU A 58 18.58 -8.90 31.73
C GLU A 58 18.88 -8.47 33.17
N THR A 59 18.38 -7.30 33.58
CA THR A 59 18.54 -6.79 34.95
C THR A 59 17.76 -7.64 35.96
N LEU A 60 16.62 -8.22 35.56
CA LEU A 60 15.89 -9.17 36.38
C LEU A 60 16.72 -10.44 36.60
N GLU A 61 17.33 -10.99 35.55
CA GLU A 61 18.12 -12.23 35.63
C GLU A 61 19.41 -12.08 36.44
N LEU A 62 20.07 -10.91 36.39
CA LEU A 62 21.31 -10.66 37.14
C LEU A 62 21.10 -10.50 38.67
N LYS A 63 19.87 -10.21 39.12
CA LYS A 63 19.52 -9.97 40.54
C LYS A 63 19.00 -11.18 41.30
N GLU A 64 18.93 -12.36 40.68
CA GLU A 64 18.33 -13.56 41.30
C GLU A 64 19.31 -14.32 42.22
N THR A 65 19.76 -13.69 43.30
CA THR A 65 20.14 -14.40 44.52
C THR A 65 18.93 -14.43 45.45
N TYR A 66 18.18 -15.55 45.43
CA TYR A 66 16.98 -15.69 46.25
C TYR A 66 17.34 -15.76 47.74
N SER A 67 16.74 -14.90 48.56
CA SER A 67 16.95 -14.86 50.02
C SER A 67 16.02 -15.81 50.79
N SER A 68 14.97 -16.34 50.13
CA SER A 68 14.08 -17.37 50.67
C SER A 68 13.29 -18.10 49.57
N LEU A 69 12.78 -19.29 49.87
CA LEU A 69 11.93 -20.07 48.95
C LEU A 69 10.63 -19.33 48.57
N GLN A 70 10.05 -18.56 49.51
CA GLN A 70 8.85 -17.75 49.23
C GLN A 70 9.15 -16.66 48.19
N GLN A 71 10.29 -15.98 48.33
CA GLN A 71 10.72 -14.97 47.36
C GLN A 71 10.94 -15.58 45.97
N GLU A 72 11.51 -16.77 45.89
CA GLU A 72 11.69 -17.50 44.63
C GLU A 72 10.35 -17.83 43.97
N VAL A 73 9.37 -18.32 44.74
CA VAL A 73 8.01 -18.60 44.24
C VAL A 73 7.34 -17.33 43.69
N ASP A 74 7.44 -16.22 44.42
CA ASP A 74 6.81 -14.96 44.00
C ASP A 74 7.44 -14.40 42.71
N ILE A 75 8.78 -14.43 42.60
CA ILE A 75 9.51 -13.99 41.41
C ILE A 75 9.17 -14.89 40.22
N LYS A 76 9.22 -16.21 40.38
CA LYS A 76 8.87 -17.17 39.31
C LYS A 76 7.42 -17.02 38.88
N THR A 77 6.50 -16.80 39.81
CA THR A 77 5.08 -16.52 39.50
C THR A 77 4.94 -15.24 38.67
N LYS A 78 5.68 -14.19 39.00
CA LYS A 78 5.70 -12.94 38.21
C LYS A 78 6.28 -13.16 36.81
N LYS A 79 7.39 -13.90 36.68
CA LYS A 79 8.00 -14.25 35.38
C LYS A 79 7.03 -15.07 34.53
N LEU A 80 6.36 -16.05 35.12
CA LEU A 80 5.33 -16.87 34.46
C LEU A 80 4.17 -16.01 33.95
N LYS A 81 3.63 -15.10 34.78
CA LYS A 81 2.57 -14.16 34.35
C LYS A 81 3.01 -13.29 33.17
N LYS A 82 4.24 -12.77 33.19
CA LYS A 82 4.80 -11.97 32.09
C LYS A 82 4.92 -12.78 30.80
N LEU A 83 5.48 -13.99 30.87
CA LEU A 83 5.61 -14.89 29.72
C LEU A 83 4.24 -15.30 29.17
N PHE A 84 3.27 -15.57 30.05
CA PHE A 84 1.91 -15.89 29.63
C PHE A 84 1.24 -14.72 28.92
N ALA A 85 1.41 -13.48 29.41
CA ALA A 85 0.90 -12.29 28.74
C ALA A 85 1.53 -12.11 27.35
N LYS A 86 2.87 -12.28 27.22
CA LYS A 86 3.57 -12.28 25.93
C LYS A 86 3.00 -13.34 24.98
N LEU A 87 2.76 -14.56 25.47
CA LEU A 87 2.16 -15.65 24.69
C LEU A 87 0.76 -15.30 24.18
N GLN A 88 -0.09 -14.72 25.03
CA GLN A 88 -1.44 -14.31 24.63
C GLN A 88 -1.41 -13.19 23.57
N ALA A 89 -0.49 -12.23 23.72
CA ALA A 89 -0.32 -11.16 22.74
C ALA A 89 0.07 -11.72 21.36
N VAL A 90 1.05 -12.62 21.31
CA VAL A 90 1.47 -13.26 20.04
C VAL A 90 0.35 -14.11 19.44
N LYS A 91 -0.45 -14.80 20.26
CA LYS A 91 -1.63 -15.55 19.77
C LYS A 91 -2.68 -14.65 19.13
N ALA A 92 -2.94 -13.49 19.73
CA ALA A 92 -3.86 -12.51 19.17
C ALA A 92 -3.31 -11.96 17.84
N GLU A 93 -2.02 -11.60 17.79
CA GLU A 93 -1.38 -11.13 16.56
C GLU A 93 -1.45 -12.16 15.42
N ILE A 94 -1.22 -13.45 15.72
CA ILE A 94 -1.37 -14.53 14.73
C ILE A 94 -2.81 -14.58 14.20
N HIS A 95 -3.80 -14.45 15.08
CA HIS A 95 -5.21 -14.47 14.69
C HIS A 95 -5.56 -13.28 13.78
N ASP A 96 -5.15 -12.08 14.16
CA ASP A 96 -5.39 -10.85 13.39
C ASP A 96 -4.74 -10.94 11.99
N ILE A 97 -3.52 -11.46 11.90
CA ILE A 97 -2.81 -11.68 10.62
C ILE A 97 -3.56 -12.70 9.76
N GLN A 98 -4.04 -13.79 10.35
CA GLN A 98 -4.81 -14.81 9.62
C GLN A 98 -6.12 -14.24 9.06
N GLU A 99 -6.84 -13.45 9.85
CA GLU A 99 -8.08 -12.81 9.40
C GLU A 99 -7.82 -11.82 8.26
N ALA A 100 -6.79 -10.96 8.41
CA ALA A 100 -6.38 -10.03 7.37
C ALA A 100 -6.02 -10.75 6.05
N HIS A 101 -5.25 -11.84 6.14
CA HIS A 101 -4.88 -12.64 4.97
C HIS A 101 -6.09 -13.33 4.31
N ILE A 102 -7.07 -13.78 5.10
CA ILE A 102 -8.31 -14.36 4.55
C ILE A 102 -9.08 -13.31 3.76
N ASN A 103 -9.23 -12.10 4.31
CA ASN A 103 -9.94 -11.01 3.65
C ASN A 103 -9.22 -10.57 2.36
N GLU A 104 -7.91 -10.35 2.42
CA GLU A 104 -7.11 -10.00 1.23
C GLU A 104 -7.23 -11.06 0.13
N ARG A 105 -7.18 -12.35 0.51
CA ARG A 105 -7.37 -13.44 -0.46
C ARG A 105 -8.75 -13.39 -1.12
N GLN A 106 -9.81 -13.11 -0.35
CA GLN A 106 -11.17 -13.01 -0.90
C GLN A 106 -11.30 -11.81 -1.85
N ASP A 107 -10.72 -10.66 -1.50
CA ASP A 107 -10.74 -9.46 -2.35
C ASP A 107 -9.97 -9.69 -3.67
N LEU A 108 -8.81 -10.35 -3.61
CA LEU A 108 -8.04 -10.73 -4.79
C LEU A 108 -8.80 -11.74 -5.66
N GLU A 109 -9.45 -12.73 -5.06
CA GLU A 109 -10.29 -13.71 -5.77
C GLU A 109 -11.48 -13.03 -6.46
N GLN A 110 -12.14 -12.09 -5.80
CA GLN A 110 -13.20 -11.29 -6.41
C GLN A 110 -12.69 -10.49 -7.60
N THR A 111 -11.56 -9.78 -7.43
CA THR A 111 -10.91 -8.99 -8.49
C THR A 111 -10.55 -9.88 -9.68
N GLN A 112 -9.98 -11.07 -9.43
CA GLN A 112 -9.65 -12.03 -10.47
C GLN A 112 -10.90 -12.50 -11.24
N ASN A 113 -11.99 -12.78 -10.52
CA ASN A 113 -13.25 -13.21 -11.12
C ASN A 113 -13.86 -12.11 -12.01
N GLU A 114 -13.80 -10.86 -11.57
CA GLU A 114 -14.28 -9.70 -12.33
C GLU A 114 -13.44 -9.48 -13.60
N LEU A 115 -12.11 -9.47 -13.47
CA LEU A 115 -11.19 -9.34 -14.61
C LEU A 115 -11.37 -10.50 -15.60
N THR A 116 -11.55 -11.73 -15.11
CA THR A 116 -11.80 -12.90 -15.96
C THR A 116 -13.12 -12.77 -16.72
N ARG A 117 -14.18 -12.30 -16.06
CA ARG A 117 -15.48 -12.06 -16.70
C ARG A 117 -15.36 -11.02 -17.81
N ASP A 118 -14.72 -9.89 -17.53
CA ASP A 118 -14.51 -8.81 -18.50
C ASP A 118 -13.64 -9.27 -19.67
N LEU A 119 -12.56 -10.02 -19.41
CA LEU A 119 -11.70 -10.59 -20.44
C LEU A 119 -12.47 -11.55 -21.35
N LYS A 120 -13.30 -12.44 -20.77
CA LYS A 120 -14.15 -13.36 -21.54
C LYS A 120 -15.15 -12.61 -22.40
N LEU A 121 -15.78 -11.56 -21.87
CA LEU A 121 -16.71 -10.72 -22.62
C LEU A 121 -16.00 -10.06 -23.80
N LYS A 122 -14.83 -9.45 -23.57
CA LYS A 122 -14.03 -8.81 -24.62
C LYS A 122 -13.61 -9.81 -25.70
N HIS A 123 -13.16 -11.01 -25.31
CA HIS A 123 -12.82 -12.08 -26.26
C HIS A 123 -14.04 -12.48 -27.09
N LEU A 124 -15.20 -12.70 -26.46
CA LEU A 124 -16.42 -13.06 -27.16
C LEU A 124 -16.82 -11.99 -28.19
N ILE A 125 -16.73 -10.71 -27.82
CA ILE A 125 -17.00 -9.60 -28.74
C ILE A 125 -16.02 -9.63 -29.92
N ILE A 126 -14.72 -9.79 -29.65
CA ILE A 126 -13.69 -9.86 -30.69
C ILE A 126 -13.98 -11.02 -31.65
N GLU A 127 -14.29 -12.20 -31.14
CA GLU A 127 -14.51 -13.41 -31.95
C GLU A 127 -15.77 -13.34 -32.80
N ASN A 128 -16.85 -12.71 -32.31
CA ASN A 128 -18.14 -12.68 -33.00
C ASN A 128 -18.33 -11.45 -33.90
N PHE A 129 -17.67 -10.34 -33.60
CA PHE A 129 -17.94 -9.05 -34.27
C PHE A 129 -16.76 -8.45 -35.02
N ILE A 130 -15.54 -9.00 -34.88
CA ILE A 130 -14.35 -8.48 -35.58
C ILE A 130 -13.87 -9.52 -36.60
N PRO A 131 -13.84 -9.18 -37.90
CA PRO A 131 -13.24 -10.03 -38.92
C PRO A 131 -11.79 -10.41 -38.58
N LEU A 132 -11.41 -11.66 -38.89
CA LEU A 132 -10.10 -12.21 -38.54
C LEU A 132 -8.96 -11.37 -39.12
N GLU A 133 -9.13 -10.83 -40.32
CA GLU A 133 -8.18 -9.98 -41.01
C GLU A 133 -7.91 -8.69 -40.24
N GLU A 134 -8.96 -8.03 -39.73
CA GLU A 134 -8.84 -6.78 -38.97
C GLU A 134 -8.21 -7.03 -37.60
N LYS A 135 -8.61 -8.12 -36.92
CA LYS A 135 -7.96 -8.58 -35.68
C LYS A 135 -6.46 -8.77 -35.88
N ASN A 136 -6.07 -9.49 -36.94
CA ASN A 136 -4.67 -9.77 -37.24
C ASN A 136 -3.89 -8.48 -37.53
N LYS A 137 -4.44 -7.54 -38.30
CA LYS A 137 -3.80 -6.24 -38.56
C LYS A 137 -3.50 -5.48 -37.26
N ILE A 138 -4.42 -5.49 -36.29
CA ILE A 138 -4.22 -4.82 -35.00
C ILE A 138 -3.11 -5.52 -34.20
N VAL A 139 -3.14 -6.85 -34.09
CA VAL A 139 -2.15 -7.62 -33.33
C VAL A 139 -0.73 -7.41 -33.85
N HIS A 140 -0.53 -7.40 -35.18
CA HIS A 140 0.80 -7.19 -35.78
C HIS A 140 1.35 -5.77 -35.57
N ARG A 141 0.46 -4.80 -35.36
CA ARG A 141 0.83 -3.39 -35.18
C ARG A 141 0.93 -2.99 -33.72
N ALA A 142 0.42 -3.81 -32.80
CA ALA A 142 0.43 -3.56 -31.37
C ALA A 142 1.86 -3.67 -30.83
N TYR A 143 2.26 -2.71 -30.01
CA TYR A 143 3.49 -2.76 -29.23
C TYR A 143 3.24 -2.14 -27.86
N PHE A 144 3.96 -2.62 -26.85
CA PHE A 144 3.92 -2.04 -25.52
C PHE A 144 4.88 -0.87 -25.47
N ASP A 145 4.38 0.29 -25.05
CA ASP A 145 5.19 1.47 -24.80
C ASP A 145 5.61 1.48 -23.33
N GLU A 146 6.88 1.24 -23.06
CA GLU A 146 7.42 1.16 -21.69
C GLU A 146 7.46 2.53 -20.98
N GLU A 147 7.53 3.64 -21.72
CA GLU A 147 7.60 4.98 -21.09
C GLU A 147 6.23 5.39 -20.56
N ASP A 148 5.18 5.11 -21.33
CA ASP A 148 3.80 5.45 -20.96
C ASP A 148 3.08 4.31 -20.23
N GLU A 149 3.64 3.09 -20.21
CA GLU A 149 3.02 1.85 -19.69
C GLU A 149 1.68 1.47 -20.36
N TYR A 150 1.51 1.80 -21.65
CA TYR A 150 0.30 1.48 -22.42
C TYR A 150 0.60 0.75 -23.73
N TRP A 151 -0.37 -0.07 -24.17
CA TRP A 151 -0.36 -0.64 -25.52
C TRP A 151 -0.70 0.43 -26.56
N LYS A 152 0.15 0.57 -27.56
CA LYS A 152 -0.04 1.46 -28.71
C LYS A 152 -0.06 0.65 -30.01
N THR A 153 -0.59 1.25 -31.08
CA THR A 153 -0.60 0.64 -32.42
C THR A 153 0.15 1.51 -33.42
N LYS A 154 1.09 0.94 -34.17
CA LYS A 154 1.77 1.64 -35.28
C LYS A 154 0.74 2.08 -36.34
N PRO A 155 0.88 3.19 -37.08
CA PRO A 155 -0.08 3.59 -38.12
C PRO A 155 -0.29 2.53 -39.22
N ILE A 156 -1.44 2.55 -39.90
CA ILE A 156 -1.65 1.77 -41.14
C ILE A 156 -1.00 2.58 -42.27
N THR A 157 0.27 2.35 -42.56
CA THR A 157 0.87 2.86 -43.79
C THR A 157 0.26 2.13 -44.98
N ARG A 158 -0.44 2.86 -45.86
CA ARG A 158 -0.65 2.43 -47.24
C ARG A 158 0.66 2.72 -47.98
N LEU A 159 1.19 1.71 -48.69
CA LEU A 159 2.30 1.77 -49.67
C LEU A 159 3.72 1.50 -49.11
N GLU A 160 4.15 0.25 -49.21
CA GLU A 160 5.39 -0.04 -49.93
C GLU A 160 4.96 -0.34 -51.39
N GLU A 161 5.42 0.48 -52.34
CA GLU A 161 5.53 0.14 -53.76
C GLU A 161 6.95 -0.36 -54.03
#